data_AF-Q2SPS6-F1
#
_entry.id   AF-Q2SPS6-F1
#
_cell.length_a   1.000
_cell.length_b   1.000
_cell.length_c   1.000
_cell.angle_alpha   90.00
_cell.angle_beta   90.00
_cell.angle_gamma   90.00
#
_symmetry.space_group_name_H-M   'P 1'
#
loop_
_entity.id
_entity.type
_entity.pdbx_description
1 polymer ?
#
loop_
_entity_poly.entity_id
_entity_poly.type
_entity_poly.pdbx_seq_one_letter_code
_entity_poly.pdbx_strand_id
1 'polypeptide(L)'
;MQLSDKTPTRLVQVSLFFSAAHFLFGGVTWSNILLFLVFTGTVYISTKLFIILQQLQMATVTDLSELKLYLMGAAVLFIGIATFAYSYMFGVFYLFITGVYFISPYDRAWLAGKSRMVVYDNKVEYREV
;
A
#
# COMPACT_ATOMS: atom_id res chain seq x y z
N MET A 1 2.40 15.92 2.62
CA MET A 1 1.28 15.46 3.48
C MET A 1 1.84 14.49 4.51
N GLN A 2 1.48 14.62 5.77
CA GLN A 2 1.91 13.68 6.83
C GLN A 2 1.02 12.42 6.73
N LEU A 3 1.65 11.27 6.45
CA LEU A 3 0.97 9.98 6.37
C LEU A 3 0.92 9.33 7.75
N SER A 4 -0.19 8.69 8.07
CA SER A 4 -0.37 7.97 9.35
C SER A 4 0.09 6.52 9.23
N ASP A 5 0.38 5.88 10.36
CA ASP A 5 0.66 4.44 10.46
C ASP A 5 -0.45 3.52 9.95
N LYS A 6 -1.66 4.05 9.72
CA LYS A 6 -2.79 3.33 9.11
C LYS A 6 -2.69 3.23 7.58
N THR A 7 -1.89 4.07 6.94
CA THR A 7 -1.74 4.16 5.47
C THR A 7 -1.31 2.83 4.84
N PRO A 8 -0.29 2.11 5.35
CA PRO A 8 0.15 0.84 4.76
C PRO A 8 -0.96 -0.22 4.76
N THR A 9 -1.71 -0.35 5.86
CA THR A 9 -2.81 -1.29 5.97
C THR A 9 -3.96 -0.97 5.01
N ARG A 10 -4.29 0.33 4.83
CA ARG A 10 -5.34 0.76 3.89
C ARG A 10 -4.94 0.51 2.45
N LEU A 11 -3.69 0.77 2.08
CA LEU A 11 -3.19 0.45 0.74
C LEU A 11 -3.15 -1.05 0.47
N VAL A 12 -2.85 -1.87 1.47
CA VAL A 12 -2.99 -3.34 1.38
C VAL A 12 -4.45 -3.73 1.13
N GLN A 13 -5.42 -3.13 1.82
CA GLN A 13 -6.84 -3.43 1.57
C GLN A 13 -7.24 -3.16 0.11
N VAL A 14 -6.77 -2.06 -0.47
CA VAL A 14 -6.97 -1.79 -1.90
C VAL A 14 -6.24 -2.83 -2.76
N SER A 15 -5.01 -3.20 -2.42
CA SER A 15 -4.23 -4.20 -3.15
C SER A 15 -4.89 -5.59 -3.14
N LEU A 16 -5.60 -5.95 -2.07
CA LEU A 16 -6.40 -7.18 -1.99
C LEU A 16 -7.50 -7.21 -3.06
N PHE A 17 -8.12 -6.08 -3.39
CA PHE A 17 -9.16 -6.02 -4.42
C PHE A 17 -8.58 -6.36 -5.82
N PHE A 18 -7.43 -5.77 -6.16
CA PHE A 18 -6.73 -6.09 -7.41
C PHE A 18 -6.27 -7.55 -7.44
N SER A 19 -5.82 -8.07 -6.31
CA SER A 19 -5.41 -9.47 -6.19
C SER A 19 -6.58 -10.44 -6.32
N ALA A 20 -7.74 -10.11 -5.75
CA ALA A 20 -8.96 -10.89 -5.90
C ALA A 20 -9.41 -10.93 -7.36
N ALA A 21 -9.40 -9.78 -8.05
CA ALA A 21 -9.68 -9.73 -9.49
C ALA A 21 -8.69 -10.61 -10.27
N HIS A 22 -7.40 -10.53 -9.97
CA HIS A 22 -6.37 -11.37 -10.61
C HIS A 22 -6.62 -12.86 -10.40
N PHE A 23 -7.04 -13.29 -9.21
CA PHE A 23 -7.42 -14.67 -8.95
C PHE A 23 -8.70 -15.11 -9.69
N LEU A 24 -9.67 -14.22 -9.87
CA LEU A 24 -10.90 -14.53 -10.61
C LEU A 24 -10.63 -14.76 -12.10
N PHE A 25 -9.74 -13.98 -12.71
CA PHE A 25 -9.42 -14.09 -14.14
C PHE A 25 -8.28 -15.09 -14.43
N GLY A 26 -7.30 -15.19 -13.53
CA GLY A 26 -6.11 -16.02 -13.70
C GLY A 26 -6.14 -17.36 -12.97
N GLY A 27 -7.16 -17.61 -12.13
CA GLY A 27 -7.30 -18.80 -11.30
C GLY A 27 -6.37 -18.84 -10.08
N VAL A 28 -6.60 -19.81 -9.20
CA VAL A 28 -5.77 -20.03 -8.00
C VAL A 28 -4.64 -21.00 -8.35
N THR A 29 -3.54 -20.45 -8.84
CA THR A 29 -2.31 -21.18 -9.15
C THR A 29 -1.19 -20.76 -8.20
N TRP A 30 -0.14 -21.59 -8.09
CA TRP A 30 1.01 -21.28 -7.24
C TRP A 30 1.72 -19.98 -7.65
N SER A 31 1.82 -19.72 -8.96
CA SER A 31 2.36 -18.46 -9.48
C SER A 31 1.52 -17.26 -9.06
N ASN A 32 0.19 -17.35 -9.10
CA ASN A 32 -0.70 -16.27 -8.69
C ASN A 32 -0.68 -16.05 -7.16
N ILE A 33 -0.50 -17.12 -6.37
CA ILE A 33 -0.34 -17.03 -4.91
C ILE A 33 0.98 -16.33 -4.55
N LEU A 34 2.08 -16.72 -5.18
CA LEU A 34 3.36 -16.05 -4.98
C LEU A 34 3.30 -14.57 -5.38
N LEU A 35 2.66 -14.29 -6.50
CA LEU A 35 2.42 -12.93 -6.96
C LEU A 35 1.60 -12.11 -5.97
N PHE A 36 0.55 -12.69 -5.41
CA PHE A 36 -0.24 -12.05 -4.37
C PHE A 36 0.61 -11.64 -3.16
N LEU A 37 1.48 -12.54 -2.70
CA LEU A 37 2.39 -12.28 -1.58
C LEU A 37 3.41 -11.19 -1.92
N VAL A 38 4.04 -11.27 -3.09
CA VAL A 38 5.02 -10.27 -3.55
C VAL A 38 4.37 -8.91 -3.72
N PHE A 39 3.20 -8.84 -4.34
CA PHE A 39 2.47 -7.59 -4.56
C PHE A 39 2.04 -6.95 -3.25
N THR A 40 1.37 -7.70 -2.38
CA THR A 40 0.88 -7.21 -1.09
C THR A 40 2.03 -6.79 -0.19
N GLY A 41 3.10 -7.61 -0.12
CA GLY A 41 4.31 -7.28 0.63
C GLY A 41 4.97 -6.01 0.13
N THR A 42 5.05 -5.82 -1.19
CA THR A 42 5.63 -4.61 -1.80
C THR A 42 4.86 -3.36 -1.46
N VAL A 43 3.54 -3.38 -1.58
CA VAL A 43 2.69 -2.24 -1.22
C VAL A 43 2.89 -1.86 0.26
N TYR A 44 2.91 -2.85 1.15
CA TYR A 44 3.10 -2.62 2.57
C TYR A 44 4.49 -2.05 2.89
N ILE A 45 5.55 -2.74 2.45
CA ILE A 45 6.94 -2.39 2.78
C ILE A 45 7.33 -1.04 2.16
N SER A 46 6.94 -0.77 0.91
CA SER A 46 7.21 0.52 0.26
C SER A 46 6.55 1.69 1.00
N THR A 47 5.29 1.52 1.43
CA THR A 47 4.58 2.56 2.19
C THR A 47 5.20 2.77 3.57
N LYS A 48 5.56 1.69 4.28
CA LYS A 48 6.25 1.80 5.58
C LYS A 48 7.62 2.46 5.46
N LEU A 49 8.41 2.12 4.44
CA LEU A 49 9.68 2.79 4.16
C LEU A 49 9.50 4.29 3.96
N PHE A 50 8.50 4.69 3.18
CA PHE A 50 8.23 6.10 2.93
C PHE A 50 7.87 6.85 4.22
N ILE A 51 7.04 6.27 5.09
CA ILE A 51 6.68 6.86 6.39
C ILE A 51 7.92 7.00 7.28
N ILE A 52 8.73 5.94 7.39
CA ILE A 52 9.95 5.94 8.21
C ILE A 52 10.94 6.98 7.71
N LEU A 53 11.16 7.08 6.39
CA LEU A 53 12.00 8.11 5.78
C LEU A 53 11.48 9.52 6.06
N GLN A 54 10.15 9.73 6.00
CA GLN A 54 9.53 11.01 6.32
C GLN A 54 9.71 11.38 7.81
N GLN A 55 9.65 10.40 8.71
CA GLN A 55 9.90 10.60 10.15
C GLN A 55 11.39 10.88 10.45
N LEU A 56 12.30 10.17 9.78
CA LEU A 56 13.75 10.37 9.86
C LEU A 56 14.17 11.80 9.47
N GLN A 57 13.55 12.36 8.43
CA GLN A 57 13.80 13.75 8.01
C GLN A 57 13.39 14.78 9.08
N MET A 58 12.53 14.41 10.03
CA MET A 58 12.03 15.29 11.09
C MET A 58 12.69 15.03 12.46
N ALA A 59 13.56 14.02 12.60
CA ALA A 59 14.13 13.59 13.87
C ALA A 59 15.64 13.92 13.99
N THR A 60 16.06 14.45 15.15
CA THR A 60 17.44 14.89 15.43
C THR A 60 18.38 13.80 15.95
N VAL A 61 17.86 12.64 16.36
CA VAL A 61 18.63 11.43 16.74
C VAL A 61 17.88 10.23 16.20
N THR A 62 18.56 9.35 15.44
CA THR A 62 17.86 8.31 14.67
C THR A 62 18.43 6.92 14.90
N ASP A 63 17.60 6.05 15.48
CA ASP A 63 17.73 4.60 15.41
C ASP A 63 17.33 4.14 14.01
N LEU A 64 18.23 3.44 13.32
CA LEU A 64 18.07 3.00 11.93
C LEU A 64 17.66 1.53 11.81
N SER A 65 17.42 0.84 12.93
CA SER A 65 17.15 -0.60 12.96
C SER A 65 15.89 -0.96 12.17
N GLU A 66 14.80 -0.20 12.34
CA GLU A 66 13.57 -0.40 11.57
C GLU A 66 13.77 -0.11 10.08
N LEU A 67 14.44 1.01 9.75
CA LEU A 67 14.73 1.36 8.36
C LEU A 67 15.53 0.25 7.66
N LYS A 68 16.53 -0.31 8.32
CA LYS A 68 17.34 -1.43 7.82
C LYS A 68 16.47 -2.67 7.55
N LEU A 69 15.59 -3.04 8.48
CA LEU A 69 14.69 -4.18 8.31
C LEU A 69 13.79 -4.02 7.08
N TYR A 70 13.17 -2.83 6.92
CA TYR A 70 12.29 -2.57 5.79
C TYR A 70 13.04 -2.45 4.45
N LEU A 71 14.28 -1.93 4.46
CA LEU A 71 15.14 -1.91 3.26
C LEU A 71 15.53 -3.33 2.82
N MET A 72 15.85 -4.20 3.78
CA MET A 72 16.10 -5.62 3.49
C MET A 72 14.83 -6.28 2.91
N GLY A 73 13.66 -6.00 3.48
CA GLY A 73 12.38 -6.45 2.93
C GLY A 73 12.14 -5.95 1.50
N ALA A 74 12.41 -4.68 1.22
CA ALA A 74 12.25 -4.10 -0.11
C ALA A 74 13.22 -4.71 -1.13
N ALA A 75 14.45 -5.05 -0.72
CA ALA A 75 15.41 -5.72 -1.58
C ALA A 75 14.92 -7.12 -2.00
N VAL A 76 14.40 -7.91 -1.05
CA VAL A 76 13.82 -9.24 -1.33
C VAL A 76 12.62 -9.13 -2.29
N LEU A 77 11.76 -8.13 -2.07
CA LEU A 77 10.60 -7.90 -2.93
C LEU A 77 11.00 -7.45 -4.33
N PHE A 78 11.98 -6.56 -4.47
CA PHE A 78 12.50 -6.13 -5.76
C PHE A 78 13.02 -7.32 -6.57
N ILE A 79 13.80 -8.21 -5.94
CA ILE A 79 14.27 -9.45 -6.56
C ILE A 79 13.08 -10.32 -6.99
N GLY A 80 12.05 -10.45 -6.14
CA GLY A 80 10.82 -11.18 -6.47
C GLY A 80 10.11 -10.60 -7.70
N ILE A 81 9.87 -9.30 -7.74
CA ILE A 81 9.19 -8.63 -8.86
C ILE A 81 10.00 -8.80 -10.16
N ALA A 82 11.31 -8.58 -10.10
CA ALA A 82 12.20 -8.72 -11.24
C ALA A 82 12.21 -10.16 -11.79
N THR A 83 12.13 -11.16 -10.90
CA THR A 83 12.11 -12.58 -11.27
C THR A 83 10.82 -12.98 -11.98
N PHE A 84 9.69 -12.39 -11.61
CA PHE A 84 8.38 -12.79 -12.14
C PHE A 84 7.80 -11.84 -13.21
N ALA A 85 8.48 -10.75 -13.56
CA ALA A 85 8.12 -9.83 -14.66
C ALA A 85 6.70 -9.22 -14.61
N TYR A 86 6.13 -9.01 -13.41
CA TYR A 86 4.76 -8.52 -13.21
C TYR A 86 4.62 -6.99 -13.13
N SER A 87 5.52 -6.25 -13.76
CA SER A 87 5.58 -4.78 -13.72
C SER A 87 4.26 -4.09 -14.11
N TYR A 88 3.46 -4.70 -15.00
CA TYR A 88 2.19 -4.12 -15.44
C TYR A 88 1.16 -4.00 -14.31
N MET A 89 1.07 -4.99 -13.41
CA MET A 89 0.07 -4.99 -12.34
C MET A 89 0.40 -3.92 -11.28
N PHE A 90 1.69 -3.74 -11.01
CA PHE A 90 2.17 -2.60 -10.22
C PHE A 90 1.84 -1.27 -10.89
N GLY A 91 2.06 -1.14 -12.20
CA GLY A 91 1.74 0.07 -12.95
C GLY A 91 0.25 0.45 -12.86
N VAL A 92 -0.64 -0.53 -13.09
CA VAL A 92 -2.10 -0.31 -12.99
C VAL A 92 -2.50 0.08 -11.57
N PHE A 93 -1.96 -0.58 -10.54
CA PHE A 93 -2.23 -0.26 -9.15
C PHE A 93 -1.82 1.18 -8.79
N TYR A 94 -0.59 1.58 -9.11
CA TYR A 94 -0.13 2.93 -8.80
C TYR A 94 -0.88 4.00 -9.58
N LEU A 95 -1.24 3.74 -10.85
CA LEU A 95 -2.12 4.63 -11.62
C LEU A 95 -3.49 4.80 -10.96
N PHE A 96 -4.09 3.71 -10.45
CA PHE A 96 -5.35 3.78 -9.72
C PHE A 96 -5.22 4.65 -8.45
N ILE A 97 -4.17 4.42 -7.64
CA ILE A 97 -3.91 5.23 -6.44
C ILE A 97 -3.72 6.70 -6.82
N THR A 98 -2.94 7.00 -7.86
CA THR A 98 -2.77 8.36 -8.36
C THR A 98 -4.13 8.96 -8.79
N GLY A 99 -4.96 8.21 -9.50
CA GLY A 99 -6.31 8.62 -9.89
C GLY A 99 -7.19 8.96 -8.68
N VAL A 100 -7.23 8.09 -7.66
CA VAL A 100 -7.97 8.34 -6.40
C VAL A 100 -7.46 9.61 -5.73
N TYR A 101 -6.14 9.82 -5.70
CA TYR A 101 -5.55 11.04 -5.16
C TYR A 101 -6.04 12.27 -5.91
N PHE A 102 -6.15 12.26 -7.24
CA PHE A 102 -6.59 13.43 -8.01
C PHE A 102 -8.10 13.69 -7.95
N ILE A 103 -8.92 12.65 -7.91
CA ILE A 103 -10.38 12.77 -8.08
C ILE A 103 -11.08 13.11 -6.77
N SER A 104 -10.68 12.50 -5.64
CA SER A 104 -11.46 12.56 -4.40
C SER A 104 -10.62 12.97 -3.19
N PRO A 105 -10.82 14.19 -2.65
CA PRO A 105 -10.14 14.65 -1.43
C PRO A 105 -10.47 13.78 -0.20
N TYR A 106 -11.69 13.25 -0.14
CA TYR A 106 -12.18 12.41 0.96
C TYR A 106 -11.52 11.03 0.94
N ASP A 107 -11.41 10.41 -0.23
CA ASP A 107 -10.72 9.13 -0.39
C ASP A 107 -9.22 9.27 -0.18
N ARG A 108 -8.63 10.40 -0.59
CA ARG A 108 -7.23 10.72 -0.27
C ARG A 108 -7.03 10.81 1.25
N ALA A 109 -7.91 11.50 1.97
CA ALA A 109 -7.84 11.63 3.43
C ALA A 109 -8.00 10.28 4.13
N TRP A 110 -8.85 9.40 3.59
CA TRP A 110 -8.97 8.03 4.05
C TRP A 110 -7.71 7.22 3.72
N LEU A 111 -7.17 7.24 2.51
CA LEU A 111 -5.93 6.52 2.20
C LEU A 111 -4.77 6.96 3.11
N ALA A 112 -4.65 8.27 3.40
CA ALA A 112 -3.62 8.83 4.27
C ALA A 112 -3.81 8.53 5.77
N GLY A 113 -4.88 7.83 6.16
CA GLY A 113 -5.13 7.47 7.55
C GLY A 113 -5.83 8.54 8.42
N LYS A 114 -6.25 9.67 7.82
CA LYS A 114 -6.77 10.86 8.54
C LYS A 114 -8.28 10.85 8.79
N SER A 115 -9.03 10.06 8.02
CA SER A 115 -10.47 9.90 8.19
C SER A 115 -10.85 8.43 8.34
N ARG A 116 -12.02 8.14 8.91
CA ARG A 116 -12.62 6.80 8.96
C ARG A 116 -13.93 6.82 8.19
N MET A 117 -14.16 5.77 7.39
CA MET A 117 -15.48 5.51 6.83
C MET A 117 -16.38 5.00 7.95
N VAL A 118 -17.53 5.64 8.15
CA VAL A 118 -18.54 5.23 9.13
C VAL A 118 -19.86 5.10 8.36
N VAL A 119 -20.52 3.96 8.52
CA VAL A 119 -21.90 3.80 8.06
C VAL A 119 -22.78 4.38 9.15
N TYR A 120 -23.47 5.47 8.82
CA TYR A 120 -24.44 6.09 9.72
C TYR A 120 -25.80 6.06 9.01
N ASP A 121 -26.74 5.35 9.63
CA ASP A 121 -28.03 5.03 9.04
C ASP A 121 -27.85 4.29 7.69
N ASN A 122 -28.25 4.90 6.56
CA ASN A 122 -28.13 4.31 5.21
C ASN A 122 -27.11 5.05 4.31
N LYS A 123 -26.16 5.77 4.90
CA LYS A 123 -25.13 6.55 4.19
C LYS A 123 -23.73 6.23 4.69
N VAL A 124 -22.76 6.27 3.78
CA VAL A 124 -21.33 6.18 4.11
C VAL A 124 -20.79 7.61 4.30
N GLU A 125 -20.31 7.91 5.50
CA GLU A 125 -19.71 9.20 5.85
C GLU A 125 -18.21 9.05 6.13
N TYR A 126 -17.42 10.07 5.81
CA TYR A 126 -16.03 10.18 6.23
C TYR A 126 -15.95 11.09 7.46
N ARG A 127 -15.50 10.55 8.59
CA ARG A 127 -15.26 11.35 9.82
C ARG A 127 -13.77 11.47 10.08
N GLU A 128 -13.30 12.65 10.47
CA GLU A 128 -11.90 12.86 10.88
C GLU A 128 -11.56 11.99 12.10
N VAL A 129 -10.29 11.60 12.19
CA VAL A 129 -9.73 10.70 13.22
C VAL A 129 -8.59 11.37 13.95
#